data_AF-A0A1Q8CPE9-F1
#
_entry.id   AF-A0A1Q8CPE9-F1
#
_cell.length_a   1.000
_cell.length_b   1.000
_cell.length_c   1.000
_cell.angle_alpha   90.00
_cell.angle_beta   90.00
_cell.angle_gamma   90.00
#
_symmetry.space_group_name_H-M   'P 1'
#
loop_
_entity.id
_entity.type
_entity.pdbx_description
1 polymer ?
#
loop_
_entity_poly.entity_id
_entity_poly.type
_entity_poly.pdbx_seq_one_letter_code
_entity_poly.pdbx_strand_id
1 'polypeptide(L)'
;MENSLLAACLEELVTRYGVPGAQFAVLHGDTEWHWTHGVARTGTRTAMTVDAPVPVGSITKVVTAAAAMVLVDDGDLDLDEPLAEPVAELRELPPRLGERITLRHVLSHTAGLPCDPVEARAATPRGHVLDSCRGARPLSDPGTLFSYSNIGYLLAGHAVTTITGMSWWDAVQALVLGPLEVPARFVAGGRVPDDLVSGHSMRRRPVLQSLRPAEAAVGALGASARDLVALGRGLLRENREMRTPVPGADPFGLADGWGLGLATYGSDGATVGHDGNGDGTSCHLRMNPATGTVVALTTNSSTGFALWRDLAPRLPALGIPVKDYDPLAVAGRPVPAPAGCLGAYTNGDLEYAVEPGENDVLRLTVEGEPFADLTVYSGHRFTMRDCDTGMTDQAGRFVLDRQGRVTGLQVGGRIALRHAERSRLVG
;
A
#
# COMPACT_ATOMS: atom_id res chain seq x y z
N MET A 1 -19.53 23.40 -8.59
CA MET A 1 -20.34 22.33 -9.18
C MET A 1 -20.94 21.52 -8.04
N GLU A 2 -22.22 21.67 -7.73
CA GLU A 2 -22.94 20.60 -7.01
C GLU A 2 -23.06 19.46 -8.00
N ASN A 3 -22.10 18.54 -7.98
CA ASN A 3 -22.05 17.44 -8.93
C ASN A 3 -23.06 16.37 -8.49
N SER A 4 -24.35 16.65 -8.71
CA SER A 4 -25.48 15.80 -8.29
C SER A 4 -25.36 14.36 -8.82
N LEU A 5 -24.75 14.19 -10.00
CA LEU A 5 -24.43 12.88 -10.57
C LEU A 5 -23.35 12.14 -9.78
N LEU A 6 -22.30 12.83 -9.35
CA LEU A 6 -21.25 12.24 -8.51
C LEU A 6 -21.80 11.84 -7.14
N ALA A 7 -22.61 12.72 -6.51
CA ALA A 7 -23.27 12.40 -5.26
C ALA A 7 -24.19 11.18 -5.41
N ALA A 8 -25.02 11.13 -6.46
CA ALA A 8 -25.88 9.98 -6.74
C ALA A 8 -25.09 8.69 -6.96
N CYS A 9 -23.96 8.75 -7.69
CA CYS A 9 -23.08 7.61 -7.88
C CYS A 9 -22.47 7.13 -6.56
N LEU A 10 -22.04 8.05 -5.69
CA LEU A 10 -21.51 7.70 -4.37
C LEU A 10 -22.58 7.02 -3.50
N GLU A 11 -23.80 7.57 -3.44
CA GLU A 11 -24.93 6.99 -2.71
C GLU A 11 -25.31 5.59 -3.22
N GLU A 12 -25.34 5.40 -4.54
CA GLU A 12 -25.54 4.08 -5.16
C GLU A 12 -24.51 3.08 -4.65
N LEU A 13 -23.23 3.44 -4.70
CA LEU A 13 -22.14 2.52 -4.41
C LEU A 13 -21.99 2.23 -2.91
N VAL A 14 -22.14 3.22 -2.01
CA VAL A 14 -22.14 2.94 -0.55
C VAL A 14 -23.29 2.06 -0.14
N THR A 15 -24.47 2.22 -0.76
CA THR A 15 -25.62 1.36 -0.51
C THR A 15 -25.36 -0.05 -1.02
N ARG A 16 -24.89 -0.18 -2.26
CA ARG A 16 -24.58 -1.47 -2.90
C ARG A 16 -23.56 -2.28 -2.12
N TYR A 17 -22.48 -1.65 -1.67
CA TYR A 17 -21.39 -2.30 -0.94
C TYR A 17 -21.56 -2.27 0.58
N GLY A 18 -22.65 -1.67 1.05
CA GLY A 18 -23.01 -1.66 2.45
C GLY A 18 -21.96 -1.02 3.36
N VAL A 19 -21.34 0.06 2.91
CA VAL A 19 -20.30 0.78 3.65
C VAL A 19 -20.94 1.53 4.84
N PRO A 20 -20.54 1.29 6.11
CA PRO A 20 -21.17 1.92 7.27
C PRO A 20 -20.99 3.43 7.33
N GLY A 21 -19.83 3.92 6.89
CA GLY A 21 -19.55 5.34 6.76
C GLY A 21 -18.39 5.62 5.82
N ALA A 22 -18.47 6.76 5.14
CA ALA A 22 -17.51 7.17 4.12
C ALA A 22 -17.36 8.69 4.07
N GLN A 23 -16.19 9.15 3.64
CA GLN A 23 -15.92 10.52 3.24
C GLN A 23 -15.33 10.51 1.83
N PHE A 24 -15.72 11.47 1.01
CA PHE A 24 -15.14 11.70 -0.30
C PHE A 24 -14.84 13.18 -0.47
N ALA A 25 -13.65 13.51 -0.96
CA ALA A 25 -13.22 14.89 -1.17
C ALA A 25 -12.53 15.03 -2.52
N VAL A 26 -12.78 16.14 -3.20
CA VAL A 26 -12.19 16.49 -4.49
C VAL A 26 -11.73 17.92 -4.47
N LEU A 27 -10.50 18.16 -4.91
CA LEU A 27 -10.01 19.45 -5.36
C LEU A 27 -9.82 19.38 -6.88
N HIS A 28 -10.41 20.29 -7.63
CA HIS A 28 -10.19 20.44 -9.07
C HIS A 28 -10.14 21.92 -9.44
N GLY A 29 -8.97 22.37 -9.91
CA GLY A 29 -8.67 23.81 -10.00
C GLY A 29 -8.74 24.46 -8.62
N ASP A 30 -9.57 25.48 -8.48
CA ASP A 30 -9.81 26.17 -7.20
C ASP A 30 -11.09 25.69 -6.48
N THR A 31 -11.80 24.70 -7.03
CA THR A 31 -13.03 24.19 -6.43
C THR A 31 -12.73 22.97 -5.58
N GLU A 32 -13.15 23.04 -4.32
CA GLU A 32 -13.14 21.91 -3.39
C GLU A 32 -14.58 21.45 -3.13
N TRP A 33 -14.81 20.14 -3.11
CA TRP A 33 -16.11 19.53 -2.85
C TRP A 33 -15.96 18.34 -1.91
N HIS A 34 -16.88 18.22 -0.95
CA HIS A 34 -16.90 17.15 0.05
C HIS A 34 -18.25 16.44 0.08
N TRP A 35 -18.21 15.16 0.40
CA TRP A 35 -19.37 14.31 0.62
C TRP A 35 -19.11 13.33 1.76
N THR A 36 -20.14 13.04 2.53
CA THR A 36 -20.07 12.11 3.68
C THR A 36 -21.30 11.24 3.74
N HIS A 37 -21.14 10.01 4.22
CA HIS A 37 -22.24 9.08 4.43
C HIS A 37 -22.09 8.35 5.77
N GLY A 38 -23.24 8.06 6.39
CA GLY A 38 -23.33 7.08 7.47
C GLY A 38 -22.70 7.50 8.80
N VAL A 39 -22.12 6.52 9.51
CA VAL A 39 -21.67 6.66 10.89
C VAL A 39 -20.18 6.37 11.06
N ALA A 40 -19.54 7.06 12.00
CA ALA A 40 -18.15 6.81 12.40
C ALA A 40 -17.99 5.46 13.14
N ARG A 41 -19.06 4.98 13.80
CA ARG A 41 -19.10 3.71 14.53
C ARG A 41 -20.51 3.12 14.57
N THR A 42 -20.69 1.89 14.11
CA THR A 42 -21.99 1.20 14.20
C THR A 42 -22.40 0.94 15.64
N GLY A 43 -23.71 0.91 15.90
CA GLY A 43 -24.26 0.85 17.26
C GLY A 43 -24.25 2.18 18.02
N THR A 44 -23.71 3.25 17.41
CA THR A 44 -23.79 4.63 17.92
C THR A 44 -24.59 5.51 16.97
N ARG A 45 -24.85 6.77 17.37
CA ARG A 45 -25.41 7.81 16.49
C ARG A 45 -24.36 8.80 15.99
N THR A 46 -23.07 8.51 16.17
CA THR A 46 -21.98 9.41 15.77
C THR A 46 -21.86 9.40 14.25
N ALA A 47 -22.24 10.52 13.62
CA ALA A 47 -22.17 10.68 12.17
C ALA A 47 -20.72 10.66 11.68
N MET A 48 -20.51 10.16 10.46
CA MET A 48 -19.26 10.38 9.74
C MET A 48 -19.20 11.85 9.30
N THR A 49 -18.34 12.66 9.91
CA THR A 49 -18.18 14.09 9.55
C THR A 49 -17.08 14.27 8.51
N VAL A 50 -17.00 15.44 7.89
CA VAL A 50 -15.96 15.76 6.88
C VAL A 50 -14.54 15.71 7.48
N ASP A 51 -14.40 16.04 8.77
CA ASP A 51 -13.11 16.14 9.44
C ASP A 51 -12.79 14.92 10.34
N ALA A 52 -13.66 13.89 10.38
CA ALA A 52 -13.44 12.72 11.22
C ALA A 52 -12.14 11.98 10.81
N PRO A 53 -11.23 11.68 11.75
CA PRO A 53 -9.97 11.00 11.41
C PRO A 53 -10.20 9.51 11.17
N VAL A 54 -9.94 9.06 9.95
CA VAL A 54 -10.02 7.66 9.55
C VAL A 54 -8.61 7.04 9.59
N PRO A 55 -8.43 5.83 10.15
CA PRO A 55 -7.20 5.05 9.95
C PRO A 55 -6.92 4.84 8.46
N VAL A 56 -5.96 5.60 7.89
CA VAL A 56 -5.69 5.57 6.43
C VAL A 56 -4.67 4.51 6.03
N GLY A 57 -4.14 3.74 6.98
CA GLY A 57 -3.19 2.66 6.73
C GLY A 57 -2.00 3.12 5.90
N SER A 58 -1.67 2.38 4.84
CA SER A 58 -0.49 2.60 4.01
C SER A 58 -0.37 3.98 3.33
N ILE A 59 -1.40 4.83 3.29
CA ILE A 59 -1.23 6.23 2.88
C ILE A 59 -0.24 6.96 3.83
N THR A 60 -0.04 6.46 5.05
CA THR A 60 1.02 6.89 5.97
C THR A 60 2.42 6.87 5.33
N LYS A 61 2.69 5.94 4.41
CA LYS A 61 3.97 5.87 3.70
C LYS A 61 4.25 7.13 2.90
N VAL A 62 3.23 7.79 2.38
CA VAL A 62 3.37 9.05 1.65
C VAL A 62 3.97 10.14 2.54
N VAL A 63 3.52 10.26 3.80
CA VAL A 63 4.06 11.27 4.73
C VAL A 63 5.43 10.89 5.27
N THR A 64 5.71 9.60 5.44
CA THR A 64 7.07 9.11 5.77
C THR A 64 8.06 9.40 4.65
N ALA A 65 7.67 9.14 3.40
CA ALA A 65 8.49 9.44 2.22
C ALA A 65 8.70 10.95 2.07
N ALA A 66 7.65 11.76 2.22
CA ALA A 66 7.77 13.22 2.18
C ALA A 66 8.72 13.77 3.26
N ALA A 67 8.65 13.25 4.49
CA ALA A 67 9.57 13.64 5.56
C ALA A 67 11.04 13.29 5.22
N ALA A 68 11.28 12.10 4.64
CA ALA A 68 12.61 11.72 4.18
C ALA A 68 13.09 12.60 3.00
N MET A 69 12.19 12.98 2.09
CA MET A 69 12.53 13.87 0.97
C MET A 69 12.85 15.30 1.42
N VAL A 70 12.23 15.82 2.48
CA VAL A 70 12.65 17.10 3.08
C VAL A 70 14.11 17.04 3.54
N LEU A 71 14.52 15.94 4.17
CA LEU A 71 15.92 15.74 4.58
C LEU A 71 16.87 15.57 3.39
N VAL A 72 16.37 15.04 2.25
CA VAL A 72 17.14 15.00 0.99
C VAL A 72 17.31 16.40 0.42
N ASP A 73 16.24 17.20 0.39
CA ASP A 73 16.28 18.58 -0.10
C ASP A 73 17.22 19.47 0.74
N ASP A 74 17.33 19.20 2.04
CA ASP A 74 18.25 19.86 2.97
C ASP A 74 19.70 19.32 2.92
N GLY A 75 19.93 18.19 2.24
CA GLY A 75 21.25 17.54 2.10
C GLY A 75 21.67 16.69 3.30
N ASP A 76 20.76 16.39 4.22
CA ASP A 76 20.99 15.53 5.39
C ASP A 76 20.83 14.03 5.08
N LEU A 77 20.17 13.70 3.97
CA LEU A 77 20.08 12.36 3.40
C LEU A 77 20.38 12.41 1.90
N ASP A 78 20.93 11.32 1.36
CA ASP A 78 21.09 11.13 -0.08
C ASP A 78 20.27 9.91 -0.55
N LEU A 79 19.65 10.02 -1.72
CA LEU A 79 18.80 8.98 -2.28
C LEU A 79 19.58 7.74 -2.73
N ASP A 80 20.81 7.93 -3.15
CA ASP A 80 21.63 6.96 -3.86
C ASP A 80 22.88 6.54 -3.06
N GLU A 81 23.16 7.19 -1.92
CA GLU A 81 24.14 6.69 -0.95
C GLU A 81 23.60 5.52 -0.10
N PRO A 82 24.50 4.63 0.39
CA PRO A 82 24.12 3.53 1.28
C PRO A 82 23.42 4.02 2.56
N LEU A 83 22.20 3.53 2.80
CA LEU A 83 21.40 3.89 3.97
C LEU A 83 21.97 3.33 5.30
N ALA A 84 22.96 2.45 5.23
CA ALA A 84 23.58 1.82 6.40
C ALA A 84 24.37 2.79 7.29
N GLU A 85 24.71 3.99 6.81
CA GLU A 85 25.35 5.02 7.62
C GLU A 85 24.40 5.58 8.69
N PRO A 86 23.24 6.17 8.34
CA PRO A 86 22.25 6.61 9.33
C PRO A 86 21.41 5.46 9.92
N VAL A 87 21.39 4.28 9.29
CA VAL A 87 20.64 3.10 9.76
C VAL A 87 21.57 1.91 9.94
N ALA A 88 22.29 1.90 11.07
CA ALA A 88 23.33 0.91 11.32
C ALA A 88 22.82 -0.55 11.39
N GLU A 89 21.54 -0.73 11.70
CA GLU A 89 20.84 -2.03 11.76
C GLU A 89 20.85 -2.77 10.40
N LEU A 90 20.97 -2.04 9.29
CA LEU A 90 21.12 -2.65 7.95
C LEU A 90 22.36 -3.54 7.86
N ARG A 91 23.37 -3.34 8.71
CA ARG A 91 24.58 -4.18 8.76
C ARG A 91 24.32 -5.61 9.27
N GLU A 92 23.13 -5.86 9.84
CA GLU A 92 22.70 -7.20 10.26
C GLU A 92 22.12 -8.02 9.09
N LEU A 93 21.80 -7.37 7.97
CA LEU A 93 21.50 -8.07 6.72
C LEU A 93 22.77 -8.70 6.15
N PRO A 94 22.66 -9.69 5.23
CA PRO A 94 23.82 -10.18 4.49
C PRO A 94 24.62 -9.01 3.89
N PRO A 95 25.96 -8.95 4.02
CA PRO A 95 26.75 -7.76 3.69
C PRO A 95 26.52 -7.21 2.28
N ARG A 96 26.37 -8.12 1.29
CA ARG A 96 26.06 -7.77 -0.12
C ARG A 96 24.73 -7.04 -0.32
N LEU A 97 23.85 -7.05 0.68
CA LEU A 97 22.56 -6.37 0.65
C LEU A 97 22.59 -5.12 1.54
N GLY A 98 22.95 -5.28 2.81
CA GLY A 98 22.90 -4.20 3.80
C GLY A 98 23.71 -2.97 3.41
N GLU A 99 24.88 -3.17 2.79
CA GLU A 99 25.78 -2.10 2.35
C GLU A 99 25.35 -1.45 1.01
N ARG A 100 24.33 -2.00 0.33
CA ARG A 100 23.88 -1.56 -1.01
C ARG A 100 22.46 -1.00 -1.02
N ILE A 101 21.68 -1.19 0.04
CA ILE A 101 20.36 -0.58 0.15
C ILE A 101 20.53 0.94 0.30
N THR A 102 19.75 1.68 -0.48
CA THR A 102 19.73 3.16 -0.48
C THR A 102 18.33 3.63 -0.12
N LEU A 103 18.16 4.92 0.17
CA LEU A 103 16.84 5.49 0.43
C LEU A 103 15.92 5.35 -0.79
N ARG A 104 16.44 5.54 -2.02
CA ARG A 104 15.68 5.31 -3.26
C ARG A 104 15.08 3.90 -3.30
N HIS A 105 15.89 2.88 -3.04
CA HIS A 105 15.44 1.49 -3.03
C HIS A 105 14.32 1.23 -2.02
N VAL A 106 14.44 1.83 -0.84
CA VAL A 106 13.46 1.69 0.23
C VAL A 106 12.13 2.34 -0.15
N LEU A 107 12.16 3.59 -0.62
CA LEU A 107 10.94 4.36 -0.93
C LEU A 107 10.20 3.82 -2.15
N SER A 108 10.91 3.16 -3.08
CA SER A 108 10.33 2.53 -4.27
C SER A 108 10.02 1.03 -4.13
N HIS A 109 10.17 0.46 -2.94
CA HIS A 109 9.99 -0.99 -2.69
C HIS A 109 10.86 -1.90 -3.57
N THR A 110 12.07 -1.46 -3.92
CA THR A 110 13.05 -2.23 -4.69
C THR A 110 14.28 -2.63 -3.86
N ALA A 111 14.21 -2.54 -2.53
CA ALA A 111 15.30 -2.92 -1.62
C ALA A 111 15.53 -4.44 -1.50
N GLY A 112 14.67 -5.28 -2.08
CA GLY A 112 14.78 -6.74 -1.98
C GLY A 112 14.41 -7.29 -0.60
N LEU A 113 13.71 -6.51 0.22
CA LEU A 113 13.31 -6.89 1.58
C LEU A 113 11.97 -7.66 1.59
N PRO A 114 11.76 -8.57 2.56
CA PRO A 114 10.45 -9.16 2.82
C PRO A 114 9.35 -8.13 3.06
N CYS A 115 8.09 -8.56 2.93
CA CYS A 115 6.93 -7.69 3.05
C CYS A 115 6.78 -7.13 4.46
N ASP A 116 6.96 -7.98 5.46
CA ASP A 116 6.69 -7.69 6.87
C ASP A 116 7.75 -8.36 7.76
N PRO A 117 8.02 -7.80 8.94
CA PRO A 117 9.03 -8.34 9.85
C PRO A 117 8.61 -9.69 10.45
N VAL A 118 9.57 -10.61 10.51
CA VAL A 118 9.41 -11.93 11.14
C VAL A 118 9.23 -11.76 12.65
N GLU A 119 8.14 -12.29 13.22
CA GLU A 119 7.78 -12.25 14.65
C GLU A 119 8.44 -11.10 15.43
N ALA A 120 8.15 -9.84 15.13
CA ALA A 120 8.88 -8.76 15.81
C ALA A 120 8.52 -8.73 17.31
N ARG A 121 9.53 -8.96 18.17
CA ARG A 121 9.37 -9.06 19.63
C ARG A 121 9.68 -7.75 20.33
N ALA A 122 10.45 -6.88 19.68
CA ALA A 122 10.88 -5.62 20.24
C ALA A 122 9.72 -4.62 20.42
N ALA A 123 9.71 -3.98 21.60
CA ALA A 123 8.74 -2.93 21.94
C ALA A 123 9.16 -1.53 21.46
N THR A 124 10.43 -1.34 21.06
CA THR A 124 10.95 -0.05 20.60
C THR A 124 11.03 0.02 19.07
N PRO A 125 10.86 1.20 18.45
CA PRO A 125 10.99 1.34 16.99
C PRO A 125 12.35 0.85 16.46
N ARG A 126 13.45 1.22 17.14
CA ARG A 126 14.80 0.77 16.77
C ARG A 126 14.96 -0.75 16.90
N GLY A 127 14.48 -1.34 17.99
CA GLY A 127 14.53 -2.79 18.17
C GLY A 127 13.70 -3.52 17.12
N HIS A 128 12.58 -2.93 16.71
CA HIS A 128 11.72 -3.48 15.66
C HIS A 128 12.42 -3.48 14.29
N VAL A 129 13.16 -2.42 13.95
CA VAL A 129 14.04 -2.37 12.76
C VAL A 129 15.14 -3.42 12.85
N LEU A 130 15.78 -3.57 14.01
CA LEU A 130 16.82 -4.56 14.24
C LEU A 130 16.30 -5.99 14.03
N ASP A 131 15.15 -6.33 14.62
CA ASP A 131 14.47 -7.62 14.44
C ASP A 131 14.14 -7.87 12.96
N SER A 132 13.63 -6.84 12.28
CA SER A 132 13.33 -6.88 10.84
C SER A 132 14.56 -7.23 10.00
N CYS A 133 15.72 -6.65 10.32
CA CYS A 133 16.96 -6.90 9.59
C CYS A 133 17.52 -8.31 9.88
N ARG A 134 17.50 -8.76 11.15
CA ARG A 134 18.03 -10.08 11.55
C ARG A 134 17.22 -11.25 10.99
N GLY A 135 15.90 -11.10 10.89
CA GLY A 135 15.00 -12.14 10.38
C GLY A 135 14.87 -12.15 8.85
N ALA A 136 15.32 -11.09 8.15
CA ALA A 136 15.04 -10.93 6.74
C ALA A 136 15.80 -11.94 5.86
N ARG A 137 15.03 -12.64 5.02
CA ARG A 137 15.56 -13.39 3.88
C ARG A 137 15.39 -12.55 2.62
N PRO A 138 16.47 -12.08 1.99
CA PRO A 138 16.36 -11.21 0.83
C PRO A 138 15.64 -11.89 -0.34
N LEU A 139 14.77 -11.14 -1.00
CA LEU A 139 14.01 -11.59 -2.17
C LEU A 139 14.79 -11.38 -3.47
N SER A 140 15.63 -10.36 -3.52
CA SER A 140 16.41 -9.97 -4.70
C SER A 140 17.54 -9.01 -4.36
N ASP A 141 18.40 -8.70 -5.33
CA ASP A 141 19.36 -7.61 -5.21
C ASP A 141 18.64 -6.24 -5.24
N PRO A 142 19.13 -5.21 -4.52
CA PRO A 142 18.53 -3.88 -4.54
C PRO A 142 18.45 -3.32 -5.96
N GLY A 143 17.32 -2.71 -6.30
CA GLY A 143 17.05 -2.09 -7.58
C GLY A 143 16.63 -3.06 -8.69
N THR A 144 16.57 -4.37 -8.42
CA THR A 144 16.30 -5.37 -9.48
C THR A 144 14.84 -5.74 -9.64
N LEU A 145 14.06 -5.77 -8.56
CA LEU A 145 12.64 -6.17 -8.56
C LEU A 145 11.83 -5.34 -7.56
N PHE A 146 10.57 -5.07 -7.91
CA PHE A 146 9.59 -4.52 -6.99
C PHE A 146 8.99 -5.63 -6.11
N SER A 147 9.00 -5.42 -4.80
CA SER A 147 8.19 -6.18 -3.87
C SER A 147 7.77 -5.28 -2.71
N TYR A 148 6.47 -5.00 -2.61
CA TYR A 148 5.92 -4.11 -1.59
C TYR A 148 6.36 -4.55 -0.18
N SER A 149 7.02 -3.64 0.54
CA SER A 149 7.66 -3.93 1.83
C SER A 149 7.39 -2.84 2.85
N ASN A 150 6.77 -3.24 3.96
CA ASN A 150 6.61 -2.43 5.16
C ASN A 150 7.95 -2.27 5.88
N ILE A 151 8.83 -3.28 5.85
CA ILE A 151 10.19 -3.19 6.41
C ILE A 151 10.95 -2.00 5.81
N GLY A 152 10.84 -1.78 4.49
CA GLY A 152 11.40 -0.59 3.86
C GLY A 152 10.96 0.70 4.58
N TYR A 153 9.67 0.86 4.82
CA TYR A 153 9.15 2.09 5.45
C TYR A 153 9.47 2.21 6.95
N LEU A 154 9.72 1.09 7.64
CA LEU A 154 10.32 1.10 8.97
C LEU A 154 11.73 1.68 8.94
N LEU A 155 12.54 1.29 7.96
CA LEU A 155 13.89 1.82 7.75
C LEU A 155 13.86 3.32 7.41
N ALA A 156 12.96 3.75 6.52
CA ALA A 156 12.80 5.16 6.17
C ALA A 156 12.39 6.01 7.40
N GLY A 157 11.39 5.56 8.16
CA GLY A 157 10.99 6.26 9.39
C GLY A 157 12.09 6.27 10.45
N HIS A 158 12.90 5.21 10.52
CA HIS A 158 14.05 5.17 11.42
C HIS A 158 15.17 6.12 10.99
N ALA A 159 15.48 6.21 9.69
CA ALA A 159 16.44 7.18 9.16
C ALA A 159 16.02 8.61 9.51
N VAL A 160 14.75 8.97 9.31
CA VAL A 160 14.19 10.27 9.70
C VAL A 160 14.39 10.53 11.19
N THR A 161 14.09 9.55 12.05
CA THR A 161 14.26 9.65 13.52
C THR A 161 15.72 9.85 13.89
N THR A 162 16.64 9.11 13.26
CA THR A 162 18.08 9.18 13.55
C THR A 162 18.68 10.53 13.16
N ILE A 163 18.38 11.02 11.96
CA ILE A 163 18.93 12.28 11.44
C ILE A 163 18.38 13.48 12.22
N THR A 164 17.06 13.53 12.43
CA THR A 164 16.42 14.69 13.08
C THR A 164 16.58 14.71 14.60
N GLY A 165 16.82 13.55 15.22
CA GLY A 165 16.73 13.36 16.67
C GLY A 165 15.30 13.47 17.23
N MET A 166 14.29 13.66 16.38
CA MET A 166 12.88 13.71 16.74
C MET A 166 12.26 12.31 16.72
N SER A 167 11.17 12.11 17.45
CA SER A 167 10.31 10.96 17.17
C SER A 167 9.72 11.10 15.75
N TRP A 168 9.39 10.00 15.05
CA TRP A 168 8.75 10.11 13.73
C TRP A 168 7.45 10.94 13.76
N TRP A 169 6.78 10.99 14.91
CA TRP A 169 5.54 11.71 15.15
C TRP A 169 5.78 13.21 15.03
N ASP A 170 6.78 13.67 15.77
CA ASP A 170 7.19 15.08 15.80
C ASP A 170 7.82 15.47 14.46
N ALA A 171 8.63 14.59 13.86
CA ALA A 171 9.22 14.83 12.55
C ALA A 171 8.17 14.97 11.44
N VAL A 172 7.20 14.06 11.35
CA VAL A 172 6.11 14.16 10.36
C VAL A 172 5.24 15.39 10.61
N GLN A 173 4.95 15.72 11.87
CA GLN A 173 4.25 16.96 12.21
C GLN A 173 5.03 18.21 11.79
N ALA A 174 6.33 18.27 12.10
CA ALA A 174 7.16 19.45 11.87
C ALA A 174 7.49 19.65 10.38
N LEU A 175 7.86 18.57 9.68
CA LEU A 175 8.39 18.62 8.32
C LEU A 175 7.30 18.55 7.25
N VAL A 176 6.15 17.92 7.54
CA VAL A 176 5.12 17.64 6.52
C VAL A 176 3.75 18.18 6.88
N LEU A 177 3.14 17.72 7.98
CA LEU A 177 1.73 18.01 8.26
C LEU A 177 1.51 19.47 8.69
N GLY A 178 2.40 20.01 9.52
CA GLY A 178 2.34 21.40 10.00
C GLY A 178 2.42 22.43 8.87
N PRO A 179 3.43 22.38 7.98
CA PRO A 179 3.52 23.27 6.82
C PRO A 179 2.32 23.19 5.87
N LEU A 180 1.62 22.05 5.84
CA LEU A 180 0.42 21.83 5.01
C LEU A 180 -0.89 22.10 5.77
N GLU A 181 -0.81 22.57 7.02
CA GLU A 181 -1.95 22.82 7.91
C GLU A 181 -2.86 21.58 8.12
N VAL A 182 -2.30 20.38 7.98
CA VAL A 182 -2.99 19.12 8.23
C VAL A 182 -2.84 18.75 9.71
N PRO A 183 -3.93 18.50 10.47
CA PRO A 183 -3.82 18.15 11.88
C PRO A 183 -3.17 16.77 12.08
N ALA A 184 -2.04 16.67 12.79
CA ALA A 184 -1.47 15.37 13.14
C ALA A 184 -2.36 14.57 14.09
N ARG A 185 -2.89 13.47 13.59
CA ARG A 185 -3.73 12.51 14.30
C ARG A 185 -3.22 11.12 13.98
N PHE A 186 -3.13 10.27 14.98
CA PHE A 186 -2.55 8.94 14.83
C PHE A 186 -3.47 7.86 15.38
N VAL A 187 -3.28 6.62 14.94
CA VAL A 187 -4.05 5.45 15.40
C VAL A 187 -3.32 4.66 16.49
N ALA A 188 -2.01 4.87 16.62
CA ALA A 188 -1.15 4.24 17.62
C ALA A 188 0.03 5.17 17.96
N GLY A 189 0.38 5.23 19.24
CA GLY A 189 1.37 6.19 19.75
C GLY A 189 0.93 7.65 19.56
N GLY A 190 1.73 8.60 20.05
CA GLY A 190 1.47 10.01 19.77
C GLY A 190 0.15 10.55 20.28
N ARG A 191 -0.43 11.45 19.49
CA ARG A 191 -1.78 11.98 19.70
C ARG A 191 -2.82 11.09 19.01
N VAL A 192 -3.31 10.10 19.74
CA VAL A 192 -4.50 9.32 19.35
C VAL A 192 -5.75 10.10 19.76
N PRO A 193 -6.63 10.49 18.82
CA PRO A 193 -7.80 11.28 19.16
C PRO A 193 -8.96 10.41 19.67
N ASP A 194 -9.77 10.96 20.58
CA ASP A 194 -10.94 10.26 21.14
C ASP A 194 -12.05 10.01 20.10
N ASP A 195 -12.07 10.79 19.03
CA ASP A 195 -13.04 10.71 17.92
C ASP A 195 -12.54 9.89 16.73
N LEU A 196 -11.51 9.06 16.91
CA LEU A 196 -11.00 8.17 15.87
C LEU A 196 -12.12 7.25 15.33
N VAL A 197 -12.29 7.26 14.01
CA VAL A 197 -13.27 6.44 13.32
C VAL A 197 -12.94 4.96 13.53
N SER A 198 -13.95 4.17 13.91
CA SER A 198 -13.81 2.74 14.08
C SER A 198 -13.90 2.03 12.74
N GLY A 199 -12.94 1.17 12.41
CA GLY A 199 -13.08 0.27 11.26
C GLY A 199 -14.15 -0.79 11.51
N HIS A 200 -14.68 -1.40 10.44
CA HIS A 200 -15.69 -2.45 10.54
C HIS A 200 -15.37 -3.65 9.67
N SER A 201 -15.75 -4.84 10.13
CA SER A 201 -15.76 -6.05 9.31
C SER A 201 -16.87 -6.02 8.24
N MET A 202 -16.84 -6.97 7.30
CA MET A 202 -17.90 -7.14 6.28
C MET A 202 -19.31 -7.26 6.88
N ARG A 203 -19.43 -7.74 8.12
CA ARG A 203 -20.70 -7.83 8.88
C ARG A 203 -21.02 -6.54 9.66
N ARG A 204 -20.35 -5.44 9.34
CA ARG A 204 -20.49 -4.10 9.94
C ARG A 204 -20.28 -4.07 11.46
N ARG A 205 -19.46 -4.98 11.98
CA ARG A 205 -19.08 -4.99 13.41
C ARG A 205 -17.81 -4.17 13.59
N PRO A 206 -17.75 -3.25 14.57
CA PRO A 206 -16.54 -2.48 14.84
C PRO A 206 -15.37 -3.42 15.14
N VAL A 207 -14.21 -3.13 14.59
CA VAL A 207 -12.94 -3.81 14.86
C VAL A 207 -11.94 -2.83 15.45
N LEU A 208 -11.00 -3.36 16.22
CA LEU A 208 -9.90 -2.56 16.78
C LEU A 208 -8.77 -2.49 15.77
N GLN A 209 -8.10 -1.33 15.69
CA GLN A 209 -6.83 -1.22 14.99
C GLN A 209 -5.76 -1.95 15.79
N SER A 210 -5.05 -2.86 15.14
CA SER A 210 -3.94 -3.63 15.65
C SER A 210 -2.65 -3.17 14.97
N LEU A 211 -2.26 -1.92 15.23
CA LEU A 211 -0.98 -1.37 14.78
C LEU A 211 -0.09 -1.09 15.99
N ARG A 212 1.14 -1.59 15.98
CA ARG A 212 2.09 -1.28 17.06
C ARG A 212 2.67 0.12 16.86
N PRO A 213 2.94 0.89 17.94
CA PRO A 213 3.67 2.15 17.83
C PRO A 213 5.04 2.03 17.14
N ALA A 214 5.67 0.85 17.18
CA ALA A 214 6.91 0.58 16.45
C ALA A 214 6.72 0.52 14.92
N GLU A 215 5.52 0.24 14.43
CA GLU A 215 5.21 0.08 12.99
C GLU A 215 4.74 1.36 12.34
N ALA A 216 4.84 2.45 13.06
CA ALA A 216 3.85 3.46 12.88
C ALA A 216 4.19 4.40 11.68
N ALA A 217 5.44 4.39 11.23
CA ALA A 217 5.88 4.94 9.93
C ALA A 217 5.26 4.25 8.69
N VAL A 218 4.61 3.10 8.89
CA VAL A 218 4.02 2.28 7.83
C VAL A 218 2.52 2.54 7.67
N GLY A 219 1.83 2.90 8.76
CA GLY A 219 0.37 2.84 8.80
C GLY A 219 -0.36 3.66 9.87
N ALA A 220 0.34 4.49 10.66
CA ALA A 220 -0.27 5.11 11.84
C ALA A 220 -1.07 6.39 11.62
N LEU A 221 -1.09 6.96 10.42
CA LEU A 221 -1.80 8.20 10.16
C LEU A 221 -3.32 8.00 10.27
N GLY A 222 -3.96 8.89 11.03
CA GLY A 222 -5.41 9.09 11.01
C GLY A 222 -5.72 10.38 10.26
N ALA A 223 -6.48 10.31 9.17
CA ALA A 223 -6.77 11.46 8.33
C ALA A 223 -8.19 11.37 7.75
N SER A 224 -8.82 12.52 7.54
CA SER A 224 -10.06 12.61 6.77
C SER A 224 -9.77 12.67 5.26
N ALA A 225 -10.79 12.47 4.42
CA ALA A 225 -10.64 12.70 2.98
C ALA A 225 -10.21 14.14 2.66
N ARG A 226 -10.66 15.13 3.45
CA ARG A 226 -10.25 16.53 3.31
C ARG A 226 -8.77 16.74 3.63
N ASP A 227 -8.28 16.12 4.70
CA ASP A 227 -6.84 16.16 5.03
C ASP A 227 -5.99 15.56 3.90
N LEU A 228 -6.44 14.44 3.31
CA LEU A 228 -5.75 13.79 2.20
C LEU A 228 -5.74 14.67 0.94
N VAL A 229 -6.79 15.46 0.71
CA VAL A 229 -6.82 16.47 -0.36
C VAL A 229 -5.80 17.58 -0.08
N ALA A 230 -5.70 18.09 1.16
CA ALA A 230 -4.71 19.09 1.54
C ALA A 230 -3.27 18.56 1.39
N LEU A 231 -3.01 17.34 1.86
CA LEU A 231 -1.74 16.64 1.67
C LEU A 231 -1.40 16.50 0.18
N GLY A 232 -2.33 16.01 -0.63
CA GLY A 232 -2.11 15.83 -2.06
C GLY A 232 -1.86 17.15 -2.78
N ARG A 233 -2.53 18.24 -2.38
CA ARG A 233 -2.27 19.58 -2.91
C ARG A 233 -0.84 20.03 -2.64
N GLY A 234 -0.33 19.79 -1.42
CA GLY A 234 1.06 20.06 -1.07
C GLY A 234 2.05 19.27 -1.92
N LEU A 235 1.83 17.96 -2.05
CA LEU A 235 2.67 17.05 -2.85
C LEU A 235 2.65 17.36 -4.36
N LEU A 236 1.59 18.00 -4.87
CA LEU A 236 1.56 18.44 -6.27
C LEU A 236 2.41 19.69 -6.52
N ARG A 237 2.48 20.59 -5.54
CA ARG A 237 3.28 21.83 -5.61
C ARG A 237 4.76 21.53 -5.48
N GLU A 238 5.11 20.67 -4.54
CA GLU A 238 6.49 20.25 -4.25
C GLU A 238 6.76 18.83 -4.78
N ASN A 239 7.87 18.18 -4.36
CA ASN A 239 8.05 16.73 -4.46
C ASN A 239 7.86 16.12 -5.87
N ARG A 240 8.41 16.75 -6.91
CA ARG A 240 8.35 16.22 -8.29
C ARG A 240 9.06 14.86 -8.39
N GLU A 241 10.15 14.66 -7.65
CA GLU A 241 10.90 13.40 -7.68
C GLU A 241 10.09 12.22 -7.12
N MET A 242 9.30 12.42 -6.04
CA MET A 242 8.42 11.38 -5.49
C MET A 242 7.46 10.78 -6.51
N ARG A 243 7.05 11.58 -7.50
CA ARG A 243 6.06 11.23 -8.52
C ARG A 243 6.68 10.60 -9.77
N THR A 244 8.01 10.54 -9.85
CA THR A 244 8.72 9.99 -11.01
C THR A 244 8.91 8.49 -10.80
N PRO A 245 8.40 7.62 -11.71
CA PRO A 245 8.61 6.17 -11.59
C PRO A 245 10.10 5.81 -11.53
N VAL A 246 10.47 4.96 -10.59
CA VAL A 246 11.82 4.41 -10.47
C VAL A 246 11.99 3.26 -11.47
N PRO A 247 13.03 3.27 -12.32
CA PRO A 247 13.30 2.15 -13.22
C PRO A 247 13.42 0.82 -12.48
N GLY A 248 12.78 -0.23 -13.01
CA GLY A 248 12.76 -1.56 -12.38
C GLY A 248 11.71 -1.73 -11.27
N ALA A 249 11.04 -0.65 -10.85
CA ALA A 249 9.88 -0.74 -9.96
C ALA A 249 8.61 -1.05 -10.76
N ASP A 250 8.38 -2.34 -11.04
CA ASP A 250 7.18 -2.87 -11.72
C ASP A 250 6.19 -3.45 -10.69
N PRO A 251 5.23 -2.64 -10.18
CA PRO A 251 4.31 -3.02 -9.11
C PRO A 251 3.12 -3.83 -9.63
N PHE A 252 3.41 -4.95 -10.30
CA PHE A 252 2.40 -5.79 -10.93
C PHE A 252 1.24 -6.13 -9.97
N GLY A 253 0.02 -5.83 -10.42
CA GLY A 253 -1.20 -6.05 -9.65
C GLY A 253 -1.59 -4.90 -8.72
N LEU A 254 -0.78 -3.85 -8.59
CA LEU A 254 -1.09 -2.66 -7.79
C LEU A 254 -1.20 -1.37 -8.61
N ALA A 255 -0.30 -1.17 -9.59
CA ALA A 255 -0.16 0.10 -10.30
C ALA A 255 0.60 -0.07 -11.64
N ASP A 256 0.68 0.98 -12.44
CA ASP A 256 1.46 1.01 -13.70
C ASP A 256 2.95 1.34 -13.46
N GLY A 257 3.28 1.88 -12.30
CA GLY A 257 4.64 2.24 -11.90
C GLY A 257 4.69 2.71 -10.45
N TRP A 258 5.90 2.87 -9.92
CA TRP A 258 6.11 3.32 -8.54
C TRP A 258 7.29 4.29 -8.44
N GLY A 259 7.05 5.44 -7.82
CA GLY A 259 8.06 6.46 -7.52
C GLY A 259 8.60 6.31 -6.09
N LEU A 260 8.83 7.44 -5.40
CA LEU A 260 9.27 7.44 -4.01
C LEU A 260 8.05 7.63 -3.11
N GLY A 261 7.44 6.51 -2.71
CA GLY A 261 6.23 6.48 -1.89
C GLY A 261 4.92 6.86 -2.58
N LEU A 262 4.92 7.00 -3.90
CA LEU A 262 3.72 7.19 -4.70
C LEU A 262 3.68 6.21 -5.86
N ALA A 263 2.52 5.57 -6.04
CA ALA A 263 2.22 4.78 -7.23
C ALA A 263 1.83 5.70 -8.40
N THR A 264 2.02 5.22 -9.63
CA THR A 264 1.54 5.88 -10.85
C THR A 264 0.48 5.03 -11.54
N TYR A 265 -0.57 5.69 -12.04
CA TYR A 265 -1.77 5.11 -12.59
C TYR A 265 -2.07 5.68 -13.99
N GLY A 266 -2.52 4.80 -14.87
CA GLY A 266 -2.59 5.03 -16.31
C GLY A 266 -1.25 4.70 -16.97
N SER A 267 -1.30 4.11 -18.17
CA SER A 267 -0.09 3.74 -18.93
C SER A 267 0.81 4.93 -19.30
N ASP A 268 0.29 6.16 -19.22
CA ASP A 268 1.01 7.41 -19.38
C ASP A 268 1.52 8.01 -18.05
N GLY A 269 1.26 7.35 -16.91
CA GLY A 269 1.60 7.83 -15.57
C GLY A 269 0.88 9.13 -15.19
N ALA A 270 -0.27 9.43 -15.81
CA ALA A 270 -0.94 10.72 -15.67
C ALA A 270 -1.53 10.98 -14.28
N THR A 271 -1.78 9.93 -13.49
CA THR A 271 -2.26 10.04 -12.12
C THR A 271 -1.25 9.39 -11.18
N VAL A 272 -1.06 9.99 -10.01
CA VAL A 272 -0.18 9.47 -8.95
C VAL A 272 -0.96 9.40 -7.64
N GLY A 273 -0.56 8.54 -6.72
CA GLY A 273 -1.33 8.36 -5.50
C GLY A 273 -0.86 7.21 -4.64
N HIS A 274 -1.71 6.83 -3.70
CA HIS A 274 -1.47 5.67 -2.84
C HIS A 274 -2.80 5.16 -2.27
N ASP A 275 -2.88 3.85 -2.07
CA ASP A 275 -4.02 3.19 -1.39
C ASP A 275 -3.63 2.79 0.03
N GLY A 276 -4.59 2.68 0.93
CA GLY A 276 -4.31 2.34 2.31
C GLY A 276 -5.47 1.64 3.00
N ASN A 277 -5.11 0.60 3.75
CA ASN A 277 -6.05 -0.19 4.52
C ASN A 277 -5.53 -0.28 5.96
N GLY A 278 -6.38 0.09 6.91
CA GLY A 278 -6.27 -0.32 8.30
C GLY A 278 -7.26 -1.45 8.59
N ASP A 279 -7.35 -1.87 9.85
CA ASP A 279 -8.27 -2.94 10.24
C ASP A 279 -9.72 -2.48 10.02
N GLY A 280 -10.36 -2.99 8.96
CA GLY A 280 -11.71 -2.58 8.60
C GLY A 280 -11.83 -1.15 8.06
N THR A 281 -10.80 -0.61 7.40
CA THR A 281 -10.89 0.65 6.64
C THR A 281 -10.35 0.49 5.20
N SER A 282 -10.80 1.33 4.27
CA SER A 282 -10.25 1.42 2.91
C SER A 282 -10.15 2.87 2.49
N CYS A 283 -8.96 3.32 2.12
CA CYS A 283 -8.66 4.70 1.81
C CYS A 283 -7.87 4.79 0.50
N HIS A 284 -8.17 5.80 -0.30
CA HIS A 284 -7.62 5.97 -1.63
C HIS A 284 -7.30 7.44 -1.86
N LEU A 285 -6.07 7.73 -2.30
CA LEU A 285 -5.63 9.06 -2.72
C LEU A 285 -5.20 9.00 -4.19
N ARG A 286 -5.73 9.89 -5.01
CA ARG A 286 -5.31 10.10 -6.40
C ARG A 286 -5.06 11.57 -6.66
N MET A 287 -4.03 11.86 -7.44
CA MET A 287 -3.59 13.20 -7.79
C MET A 287 -3.25 13.23 -9.29
N ASN A 288 -3.76 14.21 -10.02
CA ASN A 288 -3.36 14.46 -11.40
C ASN A 288 -2.51 15.75 -11.45
N PRO A 289 -1.18 15.62 -11.62
CA PRO A 289 -0.28 16.77 -11.69
C PRO A 289 -0.58 17.77 -12.79
N ALA A 290 -1.07 17.31 -13.94
CA ALA A 290 -1.31 18.17 -15.10
C ALA A 290 -2.50 19.12 -14.90
N THR A 291 -3.46 18.73 -14.06
CA THR A 291 -4.68 19.51 -13.81
C THR A 291 -4.78 20.08 -12.39
N GLY A 292 -3.84 19.72 -11.51
CA GLY A 292 -3.93 20.06 -10.09
C GLY A 292 -5.06 19.32 -9.35
N THR A 293 -5.64 18.28 -9.94
CA THR A 293 -6.77 17.54 -9.35
C THR A 293 -6.27 16.65 -8.22
N VAL A 294 -6.96 16.64 -7.08
CA VAL A 294 -6.75 15.71 -5.98
C VAL A 294 -8.08 15.09 -5.57
N VAL A 295 -8.11 13.79 -5.39
CA VAL A 295 -9.29 13.02 -4.99
C VAL A 295 -8.91 12.12 -3.84
N ALA A 296 -9.74 12.11 -2.80
CA ALA A 296 -9.60 11.20 -1.68
C ALA A 296 -10.93 10.54 -1.33
N LEU A 297 -10.90 9.22 -1.11
CA LEU A 297 -11.97 8.44 -0.50
C LEU A 297 -11.44 7.84 0.80
N THR A 298 -12.19 7.94 1.87
CA THR A 298 -11.96 7.16 3.09
C THR A 298 -13.25 6.42 3.48
N THR A 299 -13.13 5.16 3.85
CA THR A 299 -14.25 4.35 4.34
C THR A 299 -13.87 3.63 5.62
N ASN A 300 -14.86 3.36 6.46
CA ASN A 300 -14.68 2.58 7.68
C ASN A 300 -15.13 1.12 7.54
N SER A 301 -14.91 0.54 6.35
CA SER A 301 -15.12 -0.87 6.06
C SER A 301 -14.21 -1.31 4.91
N SER A 302 -13.73 -2.56 4.95
CA SER A 302 -12.99 -3.18 3.84
C SER A 302 -13.80 -3.26 2.54
N THR A 303 -15.15 -3.25 2.62
CA THR A 303 -16.02 -3.13 1.44
C THR A 303 -15.82 -1.84 0.65
N GLY A 304 -15.15 -0.84 1.24
CA GLY A 304 -14.76 0.38 0.54
C GLY A 304 -13.81 0.14 -0.64
N PHE A 305 -13.04 -0.96 -0.63
CA PHE A 305 -12.21 -1.34 -1.78
C PHE A 305 -13.07 -1.59 -3.03
N ALA A 306 -14.14 -2.37 -2.89
CA ALA A 306 -15.06 -2.66 -3.99
C ALA A 306 -15.84 -1.39 -4.44
N LEU A 307 -16.14 -0.49 -3.50
CA LEU A 307 -16.71 0.82 -3.82
C LEU A 307 -15.75 1.62 -4.70
N TRP A 308 -14.49 1.76 -4.28
CA TRP A 308 -13.49 2.52 -5.02
C TRP A 308 -13.26 1.94 -6.43
N ARG A 309 -13.12 0.61 -6.54
CA ARG A 309 -12.97 -0.09 -7.82
C ARG A 309 -14.07 0.27 -8.81
N ASP A 310 -15.31 0.36 -8.36
CA ASP A 310 -16.44 0.68 -9.23
C ASP A 310 -16.60 2.20 -9.46
N LEU A 311 -16.10 3.03 -8.55
CA LEU A 311 -16.14 4.49 -8.62
C LEU A 311 -15.05 5.07 -9.52
N ALA A 312 -13.79 4.67 -9.31
CA ALA A 312 -12.61 5.30 -9.90
C ALA A 312 -12.66 5.36 -11.44
N PRO A 313 -13.06 4.28 -12.16
CA PRO A 313 -13.21 4.33 -13.62
C PRO A 313 -14.31 5.28 -14.11
N ARG A 314 -15.27 5.65 -13.26
CA ARG A 314 -16.38 6.57 -13.59
C ARG A 314 -15.99 8.05 -13.39
N LEU A 315 -14.98 8.34 -12.57
CA LEU A 315 -14.58 9.70 -12.20
C LEU A 315 -14.28 10.60 -13.42
N PRO A 316 -13.55 10.16 -14.46
CA PRO A 316 -13.32 10.99 -15.66
C PRO A 316 -14.60 11.42 -16.36
N ALA A 317 -15.58 10.52 -16.48
CA ALA A 317 -16.87 10.83 -17.10
C ALA A 317 -17.72 11.78 -16.24
N LEU A 318 -17.44 11.86 -14.95
CA LEU A 318 -18.06 12.79 -13.99
C LEU A 318 -17.30 14.13 -13.87
N GLY A 319 -16.31 14.37 -14.75
CA GLY A 319 -15.53 15.61 -14.78
C GLY A 319 -14.36 15.66 -13.81
N ILE A 320 -13.94 14.51 -13.24
CA ILE A 320 -12.80 14.41 -12.34
C ILE A 320 -11.69 13.63 -13.05
N PRO A 321 -10.67 14.30 -13.60
CA PRO A 321 -9.71 13.69 -14.51
C PRO A 321 -8.61 12.91 -13.77
N VAL A 322 -8.96 11.91 -12.97
CA VAL A 322 -8.02 10.96 -12.37
C VAL A 322 -8.19 9.59 -13.01
N LYS A 323 -7.09 8.87 -13.19
CA LYS A 323 -7.07 7.48 -13.65
C LYS A 323 -6.78 6.55 -12.48
N ASP A 324 -7.11 5.28 -12.67
CA ASP A 324 -6.77 4.22 -11.73
C ASP A 324 -6.25 2.98 -12.46
N TYR A 325 -5.72 2.03 -11.71
CA TYR A 325 -5.19 0.78 -12.24
C TYR A 325 -6.31 -0.26 -12.39
N ASP A 326 -6.38 -0.91 -13.55
CA ASP A 326 -7.26 -2.05 -13.78
C ASP A 326 -6.44 -3.36 -13.70
N PRO A 327 -6.47 -4.08 -12.57
CA PRO A 327 -5.76 -5.35 -12.44
C PRO A 327 -6.28 -6.41 -13.43
N LEU A 328 -7.52 -6.30 -13.88
CA LEU A 328 -8.14 -7.29 -14.76
C LEU A 328 -7.82 -7.08 -16.23
N ALA A 329 -7.14 -5.99 -16.59
CA ALA A 329 -6.63 -5.75 -17.94
C ALA A 329 -5.66 -6.85 -18.43
N VAL A 330 -5.16 -7.70 -17.52
CA VAL A 330 -4.34 -8.88 -17.85
C VAL A 330 -5.13 -10.06 -18.40
N ALA A 331 -6.46 -10.06 -18.22
CA ALA A 331 -7.31 -11.16 -18.62
C ALA A 331 -7.35 -11.32 -20.15
N GLY A 332 -7.41 -12.57 -20.61
CA GLY A 332 -7.48 -12.90 -22.03
C GLY A 332 -8.03 -14.30 -22.25
N ARG A 333 -7.60 -14.96 -23.32
CA ARG A 333 -7.92 -16.39 -23.51
C ARG A 333 -7.14 -17.22 -22.47
N PRO A 334 -7.81 -18.06 -21.66
CA PRO A 334 -7.12 -18.94 -20.72
C PRO A 334 -6.12 -19.85 -21.43
N VAL A 335 -4.97 -20.09 -20.80
CA VAL A 335 -3.91 -20.97 -21.28
C VAL A 335 -3.49 -21.94 -20.16
N PRO A 336 -2.86 -23.08 -20.47
CA PRO A 336 -2.30 -23.96 -19.45
C PRO A 336 -1.29 -23.23 -18.54
N ALA A 337 -1.29 -23.58 -17.26
CA ALA A 337 -0.32 -23.06 -16.31
C ALA A 337 1.13 -23.45 -16.66
N PRO A 338 2.14 -22.61 -16.34
CA PRO A 338 3.53 -22.95 -16.61
C PRO A 338 3.96 -24.19 -15.83
N ALA A 339 4.81 -25.02 -16.43
CA ALA A 339 5.35 -26.20 -15.77
C ALA A 339 6.11 -25.81 -14.49
N GLY A 340 5.90 -26.59 -13.41
CA GLY A 340 6.53 -26.33 -12.12
C GLY A 340 5.91 -25.20 -11.29
N CYS A 341 4.73 -24.67 -11.69
CA CYS A 341 4.01 -23.67 -10.90
C CYS A 341 3.43 -24.19 -9.58
N LEU A 342 3.23 -25.50 -9.43
CA LEU A 342 2.76 -26.09 -8.19
C LEU A 342 3.87 -26.09 -7.13
N GLY A 343 3.48 -25.87 -5.87
CA GLY A 343 4.37 -25.91 -4.71
C GLY A 343 4.24 -24.69 -3.79
N ALA A 344 5.13 -24.63 -2.81
CA ALA A 344 5.17 -23.58 -1.79
C ALA A 344 6.09 -22.42 -2.18
N TYR A 345 5.69 -21.21 -1.80
CA TYR A 345 6.38 -19.95 -2.01
C TYR A 345 6.36 -19.14 -0.72
N THR A 346 7.41 -18.36 -0.45
CA THR A 346 7.48 -17.56 0.78
C THR A 346 7.93 -16.13 0.54
N ASN A 347 7.35 -15.21 1.32
CA ASN A 347 7.85 -13.85 1.50
C ASN A 347 7.94 -13.54 3.00
N GLY A 348 9.15 -13.58 3.57
CA GLY A 348 9.31 -13.53 5.02
C GLY A 348 8.66 -14.76 5.66
N ASP A 349 7.78 -14.53 6.63
CA ASP A 349 6.97 -15.58 7.27
C ASP A 349 5.73 -15.97 6.46
N LEU A 350 5.34 -15.15 5.47
CA LEU A 350 4.12 -15.39 4.70
C LEU A 350 4.33 -16.54 3.72
N GLU A 351 3.60 -17.63 3.93
CA GLU A 351 3.58 -18.81 3.09
C GLU A 351 2.40 -18.77 2.11
N TYR A 352 2.70 -19.04 0.85
CA TYR A 352 1.75 -19.24 -0.22
C TYR A 352 1.93 -20.65 -0.78
N ALA A 353 0.85 -21.32 -1.15
CA ALA A 353 0.96 -22.54 -1.96
C ALA A 353 0.06 -22.47 -3.18
N VAL A 354 0.58 -22.98 -4.30
CA VAL A 354 -0.20 -23.19 -5.52
C VAL A 354 -0.46 -24.68 -5.67
N GLU A 355 -1.74 -25.05 -5.64
CA GLU A 355 -2.23 -26.41 -5.58
C GLU A 355 -3.15 -26.71 -6.78
N PRO A 356 -3.33 -28.00 -7.16
CA PRO A 356 -4.36 -28.38 -8.11
C PRO A 356 -5.75 -28.08 -7.54
N GLY A 357 -6.56 -27.32 -8.28
CA GLY A 357 -7.98 -27.13 -8.00
C GLY A 357 -8.87 -28.00 -8.90
N GLU A 358 -10.18 -27.73 -8.88
CA GLU A 358 -11.15 -28.42 -9.73
C GLU A 358 -11.13 -27.89 -11.17
N ASN A 359 -11.43 -28.74 -12.16
CA ASN A 359 -11.58 -28.36 -13.57
C ASN A 359 -10.37 -27.61 -14.16
N ASP A 360 -9.15 -28.06 -13.86
CA ASP A 360 -7.88 -27.47 -14.33
C ASP A 360 -7.63 -26.02 -13.87
N VAL A 361 -8.40 -25.54 -12.89
CA VAL A 361 -8.15 -24.27 -12.19
C VAL A 361 -7.11 -24.50 -11.10
N LEU A 362 -6.16 -23.58 -10.91
CA LEU A 362 -5.21 -23.67 -9.80
C LEU A 362 -5.80 -23.03 -8.54
N ARG A 363 -5.44 -23.53 -7.37
CA ARG A 363 -5.81 -22.92 -6.09
C ARG A 363 -4.58 -22.28 -5.45
N LEU A 364 -4.73 -21.03 -5.03
CA LEU A 364 -3.78 -20.32 -4.19
C LEU A 364 -4.26 -20.40 -2.74
N THR A 365 -3.41 -20.89 -1.85
CA THR A 365 -3.58 -20.79 -0.41
C THR A 365 -2.59 -19.78 0.16
N VAL A 366 -2.98 -19.15 1.27
CA VAL A 366 -2.13 -18.25 2.06
C VAL A 366 -2.22 -18.73 3.50
N GLU A 367 -1.07 -19.01 4.13
CA GLU A 367 -1.02 -19.60 5.48
C GLU A 367 -1.84 -20.89 5.62
N GLY A 368 -1.92 -21.68 4.54
CA GLY A 368 -2.70 -22.93 4.50
C GLY A 368 -4.21 -22.75 4.29
N GLU A 369 -4.72 -21.51 4.28
CA GLU A 369 -6.14 -21.22 4.05
C GLU A 369 -6.40 -20.93 2.56
N PRO A 370 -7.51 -21.41 1.96
CA PRO A 370 -7.90 -21.06 0.60
C PRO A 370 -8.07 -19.56 0.42
N PHE A 371 -7.34 -18.98 -0.54
CA PHE A 371 -7.36 -17.55 -0.80
C PHE A 371 -8.03 -17.23 -2.14
N ALA A 372 -7.57 -17.84 -3.23
CA ALA A 372 -8.15 -17.60 -4.55
C ALA A 372 -7.98 -18.77 -5.51
N ASP A 373 -8.93 -18.92 -6.42
CA ASP A 373 -8.80 -19.76 -7.61
C ASP A 373 -8.16 -18.93 -8.75
N LEU A 374 -7.15 -19.48 -9.43
CA LEU A 374 -6.34 -18.78 -10.43
C LEU A 374 -6.70 -19.21 -11.86
N THR A 375 -7.00 -18.24 -12.71
CA THR A 375 -7.13 -18.45 -14.17
C THR A 375 -5.91 -17.87 -14.89
N VAL A 376 -5.14 -18.71 -15.59
CA VAL A 376 -3.86 -18.33 -16.20
C VAL A 376 -4.03 -17.86 -17.65
N TYR A 377 -3.27 -16.83 -18.02
CA TYR A 377 -3.25 -16.17 -19.32
C TYR A 377 -1.83 -16.07 -19.89
N SER A 378 -1.73 -15.49 -21.10
CA SER A 378 -0.45 -15.25 -21.77
C SER A 378 0.51 -14.41 -20.92
N GLY A 379 1.81 -14.72 -21.01
CA GLY A 379 2.85 -14.07 -20.22
C GLY A 379 2.89 -14.52 -18.76
N HIS A 380 2.31 -15.69 -18.44
CA HIS A 380 2.30 -16.27 -17.09
C HIS A 380 1.59 -15.40 -16.03
N ARG A 381 0.65 -14.59 -16.48
CA ARG A 381 -0.22 -13.75 -15.66
C ARG A 381 -1.50 -14.52 -15.34
N PHE A 382 -2.16 -14.19 -14.24
CA PHE A 382 -3.42 -14.82 -13.87
C PHE A 382 -4.33 -13.82 -13.16
N THR A 383 -5.64 -14.04 -13.28
CA THR A 383 -6.63 -13.40 -12.40
C THR A 383 -6.94 -14.31 -11.23
N MET A 384 -7.31 -13.70 -10.11
CA MET A 384 -7.61 -14.38 -8.87
C MET A 384 -9.09 -14.19 -8.55
N ARG A 385 -9.80 -15.31 -8.43
CA ARG A 385 -11.17 -15.35 -7.93
C ARG A 385 -11.14 -15.69 -6.44
N ASP A 386 -11.46 -14.72 -5.62
CA ASP A 386 -11.48 -14.83 -4.17
C ASP A 386 -12.45 -15.95 -3.72
N CYS A 387 -11.98 -16.84 -2.85
CA CYS A 387 -12.73 -18.03 -2.44
C CYS A 387 -13.94 -17.72 -1.55
N ASP A 388 -13.89 -16.63 -0.79
CA ASP A 388 -14.94 -16.26 0.17
C ASP A 388 -16.09 -15.49 -0.50
N THR A 389 -15.74 -14.57 -1.40
CA THR A 389 -16.66 -13.66 -2.07
C THR A 389 -17.08 -14.15 -3.46
N GLY A 390 -16.28 -15.03 -4.07
CA GLY A 390 -16.45 -15.48 -5.44
C GLY A 390 -16.16 -14.42 -6.51
N MET A 391 -15.68 -13.24 -6.10
CA MET A 391 -15.37 -12.11 -6.97
C MET A 391 -14.00 -12.28 -7.61
N THR A 392 -13.86 -11.85 -8.86
CA THR A 392 -12.56 -11.76 -9.54
C THR A 392 -12.18 -10.30 -9.65
N ASP A 393 -11.24 -9.86 -8.82
CA ASP A 393 -10.85 -8.44 -8.72
C ASP A 393 -9.35 -8.21 -8.46
N GLN A 394 -8.57 -9.29 -8.45
CA GLN A 394 -7.13 -9.24 -8.28
C GLN A 394 -6.43 -10.00 -9.40
N ALA A 395 -5.16 -9.67 -9.60
CA ALA A 395 -4.30 -10.36 -10.54
C ALA A 395 -2.90 -10.57 -9.96
N GLY A 396 -2.24 -11.59 -10.48
CA GLY A 396 -0.86 -11.89 -10.16
C GLY A 396 -0.11 -12.46 -11.37
N ARG A 397 1.15 -12.79 -11.17
CA ARG A 397 1.97 -13.44 -12.19
C ARG A 397 2.95 -14.42 -11.58
N PHE A 398 3.34 -15.41 -12.35
CA PHE A 398 4.51 -16.21 -12.03
C PHE A 398 5.77 -15.45 -12.40
N VAL A 399 6.81 -15.56 -11.57
CA VAL A 399 8.14 -15.02 -11.81
C VAL A 399 9.03 -16.15 -12.32
N LEU A 400 9.69 -15.93 -13.45
CA LEU A 400 10.50 -16.94 -14.13
C LEU A 400 11.97 -16.50 -14.20
N ASP A 401 12.88 -17.47 -14.16
CA ASP A 401 14.30 -17.24 -14.46
C ASP A 401 14.56 -17.12 -15.98
N ARG A 402 15.81 -16.87 -16.36
CA ARG A 402 16.24 -16.75 -17.76
C ARG A 402 16.04 -18.03 -18.58
N GLN A 403 15.89 -19.17 -17.91
CA GLN A 403 15.65 -20.48 -18.50
C GLN A 403 14.16 -20.81 -18.59
N GLY A 404 13.27 -19.90 -18.16
CA GLY A 404 11.83 -20.08 -18.18
C GLY A 404 11.28 -20.95 -17.05
N ARG A 405 12.05 -21.20 -15.98
CA ARG A 405 11.59 -21.96 -14.81
C ARG A 405 10.92 -21.03 -13.81
N VAL A 406 9.79 -21.46 -13.24
CA VAL A 406 9.11 -20.70 -12.18
C VAL A 406 9.99 -20.63 -10.93
N THR A 407 10.41 -19.42 -10.56
CA THR A 407 11.20 -19.14 -9.36
C THR A 407 10.40 -18.40 -8.29
N GLY A 408 9.23 -17.88 -8.64
CA GLY A 408 8.40 -17.16 -7.70
C GLY A 408 6.99 -16.87 -8.21
N LEU A 409 6.26 -16.16 -7.37
CA LEU A 409 4.88 -15.74 -7.52
C LEU A 409 4.80 -14.27 -7.12
N GLN A 410 4.11 -13.42 -7.88
CA GLN A 410 3.83 -12.05 -7.48
C GLN A 410 2.31 -11.85 -7.35
N VAL A 411 1.86 -11.51 -6.14
CA VAL A 411 0.45 -11.29 -5.78
C VAL A 411 0.37 -10.08 -4.86
N GLY A 412 -0.60 -9.18 -5.09
CA GLY A 412 -0.75 -7.97 -4.28
C GLY A 412 0.52 -7.09 -4.25
N GLY A 413 1.27 -7.05 -5.36
CA GLY A 413 2.55 -6.36 -5.47
C GLY A 413 3.70 -6.94 -4.64
N ARG A 414 3.54 -8.12 -4.04
CA ARG A 414 4.56 -8.81 -3.23
C ARG A 414 5.10 -10.01 -3.98
N ILE A 415 6.42 -10.18 -3.98
CA ILE A 415 7.07 -11.36 -4.57
C ILE A 415 7.26 -12.42 -3.47
N ALA A 416 6.79 -13.63 -3.72
CA ALA A 416 7.10 -14.81 -2.93
C ALA A 416 8.01 -15.75 -3.73
N LEU A 417 9.14 -16.13 -3.14
CA LEU A 417 10.11 -17.02 -3.79
C LEU A 417 9.73 -18.47 -3.59
N ARG A 418 9.87 -19.29 -4.63
CA ARG A 418 9.61 -20.73 -4.57
C ARG A 418 10.61 -21.39 -3.62
N HIS A 419 10.14 -22.31 -2.78
CA HIS A 419 11.07 -23.18 -2.05
C HIS A 419 11.88 -24.00 -3.06
N ALA A 420 13.21 -23.93 -2.98
CA ALA A 420 14.04 -24.98 -3.57
C ALA A 420 13.57 -26.30 -2.97
N GLU A 421 13.26 -27.30 -3.81
CA GLU A 421 12.83 -28.62 -3.35
C GLU A 421 13.75 -29.06 -2.23
N ARG A 422 13.24 -29.07 -0.99
CA ARG A 422 13.95 -29.75 0.09
C ARG A 422 13.99 -31.19 -0.39
N SER A 423 15.15 -31.64 -0.87
CA SER A 423 15.43 -33.06 -0.95
C SER A 423 15.04 -33.60 0.41
N ARG A 424 13.97 -34.39 0.44
CA ARG A 424 13.60 -35.17 1.62
C ARG A 424 14.78 -36.08 1.87
N LEU A 425 15.75 -35.60 2.64
CA LEU A 425 16.72 -36.44 3.29
C LEU A 425 15.92 -37.18 4.36
N VAL A 426 15.38 -38.31 3.91
CA VAL A 426 15.04 -39.43 4.77
C VAL A 426 16.30 -39.74 5.57
N GLY A 427 16.24 -39.50 6.88
CA GLY A 427 17.21 -39.93 7.87
C GLY A 427 16.45 -40.67 8.96
#